data_AF-A0A538HQ07-F1
#
_entry.id   AF-A0A538HQ07-F1
#
_cell.length_a   1.000
_cell.length_b   1.000
_cell.length_c   1.000
_cell.angle_alpha   90.00
_cell.angle_beta   90.00
_cell.angle_gamma   90.00
#
_symmetry.space_group_name_H-M   'P 1'
#
loop_
_entity.id
_entity.type
_entity.pdbx_description
1 polymer ?
#
loop_
_entity_poly.entity_id
_entity_poly.type
_entity_poly.pdbx_seq_one_letter_code
_entity_poly.pdbx_strand_id
1 'polypeptide(L)'
;MNLLEREKSCIQAFLERGHHVPTAVVTAATKPVSNGCAKNGGTLPVAAVSPPARLAIDQTQISPSTITYGTRSLTARFHVSACSGSVEGALVYVTAVPYGQFAAANEQPTGSDGWATLQFSALAGYPVSNKQQLLVMFVRARKPGENVLGGISTRRLVSFHVTHG
;
A
#
# COMPACT_ATOMS: atom_id res chain seq x y z
N MET A 1 -40.62 -41.94 -23.47
CA MET A 1 -39.60 -40.86 -23.45
C MET A 1 -38.39 -41.42 -22.71
N ASN A 2 -37.38 -41.85 -23.45
CA ASN A 2 -36.33 -42.74 -22.94
C ASN A 2 -35.30 -41.99 -22.07
N LEU A 3 -34.76 -42.68 -21.07
CA LEU A 3 -33.73 -42.17 -20.13
C LEU A 3 -32.53 -41.54 -20.87
N LEU A 4 -32.20 -42.09 -22.04
CA LEU A 4 -31.12 -41.64 -22.93
C LEU A 4 -31.33 -40.22 -23.51
N GLU A 5 -32.57 -39.77 -23.70
CA GLU A 5 -32.85 -38.41 -24.20
C GLU A 5 -32.74 -37.36 -23.09
N ARG A 6 -33.00 -37.75 -21.84
CA ARG A 6 -32.81 -36.85 -20.68
C ARG A 6 -31.34 -36.59 -20.37
N GLU A 7 -30.47 -37.60 -20.52
CA GLU A 7 -29.01 -37.41 -20.37
C GLU A 7 -28.43 -36.50 -21.44
N LYS A 8 -28.87 -36.63 -22.71
CA LYS A 8 -28.45 -35.73 -23.80
C LYS A 8 -28.82 -34.28 -23.54
N SER A 9 -30.04 -34.03 -23.03
CA SER A 9 -30.50 -32.68 -22.69
C SER A 9 -29.69 -32.03 -21.55
N CYS A 10 -29.25 -32.81 -20.56
CA CYS A 10 -28.47 -32.30 -19.43
C CYS A 10 -27.04 -31.90 -19.83
N ILE A 11 -26.41 -32.68 -20.72
CA ILE A 11 -25.05 -32.40 -21.22
C ILE A 11 -25.05 -31.17 -22.13
N GLN A 12 -26.07 -31.01 -22.98
CA GLN A 12 -26.18 -29.85 -23.87
C GLN A 12 -26.43 -28.55 -23.08
N ALA A 13 -27.23 -28.60 -22.00
CA ALA A 13 -27.47 -27.46 -21.10
C ALA A 13 -26.27 -27.10 -20.18
N PHE A 14 -25.26 -27.97 -20.07
CA PHE A 14 -24.01 -27.67 -19.36
C PHE A 14 -23.00 -26.95 -20.28
N LEU A 15 -22.99 -27.30 -21.57
CA LEU A 15 -22.10 -26.66 -22.55
C LEU A 15 -22.53 -25.23 -22.92
N GLU A 16 -23.81 -24.87 -22.81
CA GLU A 16 -24.30 -23.53 -23.13
C GLU A 16 -24.28 -22.53 -21.94
N ARG A 17 -23.85 -22.95 -20.74
CA ARG A 17 -23.82 -22.08 -19.54
C ARG A 17 -22.44 -21.55 -19.14
N GLY A 18 -21.44 -21.73 -19.99
CA GLY A 18 -20.15 -21.03 -19.86
C GLY A 18 -20.24 -19.61 -20.39
N HIS A 19 -20.89 -18.69 -19.65
CA HIS A 19 -20.86 -17.25 -19.97
C HIS A 19 -19.49 -16.65 -19.59
N HIS A 20 -18.43 -17.12 -20.24
CA HIS A 20 -17.18 -16.38 -20.34
C HIS A 20 -17.38 -15.31 -21.40
N VAL A 21 -18.05 -14.21 -21.03
CA VAL A 21 -18.04 -13.02 -21.87
C VAL A 21 -16.63 -12.46 -21.81
N PRO A 22 -15.85 -12.44 -22.91
CA PRO A 22 -14.55 -11.80 -22.89
C PRO A 22 -14.73 -10.33 -22.53
N THR A 23 -13.94 -9.84 -21.57
CA THR A 23 -13.88 -8.40 -21.25
C THR A 23 -13.64 -7.64 -22.54
N ALA A 24 -14.50 -6.65 -22.83
CA ALA A 24 -14.33 -5.81 -24.00
C ALA A 24 -12.93 -5.19 -24.02
N VAL A 25 -12.31 -5.16 -25.20
CA VAL A 25 -10.99 -4.56 -25.39
C VAL A 25 -11.07 -3.07 -25.00
N VAL A 26 -10.22 -2.65 -24.06
CA VAL A 26 -10.09 -1.24 -23.69
C VAL A 26 -9.60 -0.48 -24.93
N THR A 27 -10.51 0.24 -25.59
CA THR A 27 -10.16 1.11 -26.71
C THR A 27 -9.54 2.37 -26.13
N ALA A 28 -8.34 2.75 -26.58
CA ALA A 28 -7.66 3.95 -26.09
C ALA A 28 -8.54 5.19 -26.33
N ALA A 29 -8.73 6.01 -25.29
CA ALA A 29 -9.44 7.26 -25.41
C ALA A 29 -8.69 8.20 -26.38
N THR A 30 -9.41 8.78 -27.35
CA THR A 30 -8.85 9.62 -28.43
C THR A 30 -8.44 11.02 -27.95
N LYS A 31 -8.78 11.39 -26.70
CA LYS A 31 -8.36 12.63 -26.04
C LYS A 31 -7.32 12.27 -24.97
N PRO A 32 -6.17 12.97 -24.87
CA PRO A 32 -5.25 12.75 -23.76
C PRO A 32 -6.02 13.00 -22.46
N VAL A 33 -6.34 11.92 -21.75
CA VAL A 33 -6.92 11.99 -20.42
C VAL A 33 -5.85 12.59 -19.52
N SER A 34 -6.23 13.60 -18.72
CA SER A 34 -5.35 14.11 -17.67
C SER A 34 -4.90 12.92 -16.82
N ASN A 35 -3.59 12.79 -16.62
CA ASN A 35 -3.01 11.70 -15.83
C ASN A 35 -3.34 11.83 -14.33
N GLY A 36 -4.07 12.87 -13.92
CA GLY A 36 -4.46 13.13 -12.54
C GLY A 36 -3.43 13.94 -11.74
N CYS A 37 -2.34 14.39 -12.36
CA CYS A 37 -1.32 15.22 -11.72
C CYS A 37 -1.15 16.57 -12.44
N ALA A 38 -0.86 17.62 -11.68
CA ALA A 38 -0.59 18.94 -12.25
C ALA A 38 0.75 19.00 -13.02
N LYS A 39 1.70 18.13 -12.68
CA LYS A 39 2.99 17.98 -13.38
C LYS A 39 3.53 16.55 -13.27
N ASN A 40 4.58 16.23 -14.02
CA ASN A 40 5.33 14.98 -13.88
C ASN A 40 6.73 15.30 -13.35
N GLY A 41 7.21 14.50 -12.39
CA GLY A 41 8.54 14.66 -11.80
C GLY A 41 8.66 15.83 -10.82
N GLY A 42 9.82 15.87 -10.14
CA GLY A 42 10.11 16.84 -9.07
C GLY A 42 9.19 16.68 -7.86
N THR A 43 9.16 17.68 -6.97
CA THR A 43 8.26 17.67 -5.80
C THR A 43 6.88 18.19 -6.15
N LEU A 44 5.82 17.47 -5.78
CA LEU A 44 4.42 17.85 -5.96
C LEU A 44 3.71 17.95 -4.61
N PRO A 45 2.90 19.00 -4.36
CA PRO A 45 2.02 18.98 -3.19
C PRO A 45 0.94 17.91 -3.38
N VAL A 46 0.58 17.19 -2.32
CA VAL A 46 -0.47 16.15 -2.36
C VAL A 46 -1.81 16.69 -2.87
N ALA A 47 -2.07 17.98 -2.70
CA ALA A 47 -3.24 18.68 -3.23
C ALA A 47 -3.35 18.58 -4.77
N ALA A 48 -2.22 18.53 -5.47
CA ALA A 48 -2.13 18.45 -6.93
C ALA A 48 -2.30 17.02 -7.48
N VAL A 49 -2.53 16.03 -6.60
CA VAL A 49 -2.85 14.65 -6.97
C VAL A 49 -4.37 14.48 -6.96
N SER A 50 -4.90 13.96 -8.05
CA SER A 50 -6.32 13.68 -8.29
C SER A 50 -6.47 12.36 -9.06
N PRO A 51 -7.60 11.64 -8.94
CA PRO A 51 -7.84 10.49 -9.81
C PRO A 51 -7.73 10.87 -11.30
N PRO A 52 -7.15 10.01 -12.16
CA PRO A 52 -6.76 8.62 -11.91
C PRO A 52 -5.37 8.43 -11.27
N ALA A 53 -4.60 9.48 -10.99
CA ALA A 53 -3.34 9.34 -10.29
C ALA A 53 -3.53 8.71 -8.90
N ARG A 54 -2.47 8.06 -8.41
CA ARG A 54 -2.43 7.41 -7.11
C ARG A 54 -1.10 7.75 -6.44
N LEU A 55 -1.12 7.75 -5.11
CA LEU A 55 0.11 7.75 -4.32
C LEU A 55 0.76 6.36 -4.37
N ALA A 56 2.07 6.33 -4.29
CA ALA A 56 2.86 5.13 -4.10
C ALA A 56 3.77 5.33 -2.88
N ILE A 57 3.99 4.26 -2.13
CA ILE A 57 5.10 4.19 -1.15
C ILE A 57 6.16 3.36 -1.85
N ASP A 58 7.23 3.99 -2.33
CA ASP A 58 8.20 3.36 -3.23
C ASP A 58 9.55 3.06 -2.55
N GLN A 59 9.99 3.92 -1.63
CA GLN A 59 11.24 3.74 -0.88
C GLN A 59 11.01 3.74 0.62
N THR A 60 11.85 2.98 1.32
CA THR A 60 11.80 2.83 2.77
C THR A 60 13.20 2.82 3.34
N GLN A 61 13.41 3.46 4.48
CA GLN A 61 14.66 3.43 5.23
C GLN A 61 14.37 3.16 6.70
N ILE A 62 15.29 2.49 7.39
CA ILE A 62 15.21 2.24 8.82
C ILE A 62 16.57 2.46 9.48
N SER A 63 16.55 3.00 10.69
CA SER A 63 17.70 3.19 11.54
C SER A 63 17.34 2.72 12.96
N PRO A 64 18.10 1.79 13.57
CA PRO A 64 19.29 1.13 13.02
C PRO A 64 18.97 0.22 11.82
N SER A 65 19.96 -0.01 10.95
CA SER A 65 19.83 -0.92 9.80
C SER A 65 19.74 -2.39 10.21
N THR A 66 20.34 -2.73 11.35
CA THR A 66 20.21 -4.03 12.01
C THR A 66 19.28 -3.88 13.20
N ILE A 67 18.12 -4.53 13.14
CA ILE A 67 17.18 -4.59 14.25
C ILE A 67 17.48 -5.86 15.03
N THR A 68 17.86 -5.73 16.29
CA THR A 68 18.02 -6.87 17.19
C THR A 68 16.83 -7.01 18.13
N TYR A 69 16.73 -8.13 18.83
CA TYR A 69 15.68 -8.37 19.83
C TYR A 69 15.72 -7.37 21.00
N GLY A 70 16.88 -6.74 21.22
CA GLY A 70 17.07 -5.69 22.21
C GLY A 70 16.67 -4.29 21.72
N THR A 71 16.26 -4.12 20.46
CA THR A 71 15.94 -2.79 19.90
C THR A 71 14.72 -2.20 20.60
N ARG A 72 14.91 -1.06 21.27
CA ARG A 72 13.84 -0.34 21.99
C ARG A 72 13.39 0.94 21.32
N SER A 73 14.19 1.47 20.40
CA SER A 73 13.83 2.64 19.60
C SER A 73 14.35 2.47 18.19
N LEU A 74 13.57 2.90 17.21
CA LEU A 74 13.99 2.96 15.82
C LEU A 74 13.37 4.17 15.13
N THR A 75 13.99 4.60 14.05
CA THR A 75 13.45 5.61 13.14
C THR A 75 13.23 4.96 11.79
N ALA A 76 12.02 5.06 11.25
CA ALA A 76 11.74 4.62 9.88
C ALA A 76 11.29 5.81 9.02
N ARG A 77 11.76 5.85 7.78
CA ARG A 77 11.39 6.84 6.78
C ARG A 77 10.67 6.16 5.63
N PHE A 78 9.63 6.81 5.12
CA PHE A 78 8.81 6.32 4.01
C PHE A 78 8.70 7.41 2.96
N HIS A 79 9.17 7.12 1.74
CA HIS A 79 9.02 8.04 0.62
C HIS A 79 7.67 7.81 -0.04
N VAL A 80 6.97 8.91 -0.33
CA VAL A 80 5.71 8.89 -1.06
C VAL A 80 5.94 9.57 -2.40
N SER A 81 5.55 8.89 -3.47
CA SER A 81 5.63 9.40 -4.83
C SER A 81 4.29 9.36 -5.55
N ALA A 82 4.17 10.19 -6.57
CA ALA A 82 3.09 10.18 -7.55
C ALA A 82 3.61 10.78 -8.84
N CYS A 83 3.17 10.28 -9.99
CA CYS A 83 3.52 10.86 -11.30
C CYS A 83 5.02 11.11 -11.48
N SER A 84 5.85 10.12 -11.11
CA SER A 84 7.33 10.15 -11.16
C SER A 84 8.02 11.21 -10.29
N GLY A 85 7.29 11.84 -9.35
CA GLY A 85 7.84 12.84 -8.44
C GLY A 85 7.55 12.55 -6.97
N SER A 86 8.31 13.21 -6.08
CA SER A 86 8.13 13.18 -4.63
C SER A 86 6.87 13.92 -4.22
N VAL A 87 6.11 13.42 -3.25
CA VAL A 87 4.86 14.04 -2.80
C VAL A 87 5.05 14.68 -1.44
N GLU A 88 4.80 15.97 -1.35
CA GLU A 88 4.84 16.77 -0.13
C GLU A 88 3.44 16.86 0.52
N GLY A 89 3.39 16.81 1.85
CA GLY A 89 2.17 16.99 2.65
C GLY A 89 1.23 15.78 2.68
N ALA A 90 1.62 14.62 2.15
CA ALA A 90 0.87 13.38 2.32
C ALA A 90 1.00 12.89 3.76
N LEU A 91 -0.10 12.47 4.38
CA LEU A 91 -0.09 11.96 5.75
C LEU A 91 0.22 10.46 5.74
N VAL A 92 1.24 10.07 6.51
CA VAL A 92 1.73 8.70 6.61
C VAL A 92 1.41 8.13 7.99
N TYR A 93 0.55 7.11 8.01
CA TYR A 93 0.27 6.26 9.16
C TYR A 93 1.12 5.00 9.08
N VAL A 94 1.71 4.58 10.19
CA VAL A 94 2.46 3.33 10.27
C VAL A 94 2.13 2.59 11.56
N THR A 95 1.98 1.27 11.46
CA THR A 95 1.87 0.38 12.61
C THR A 95 2.63 -0.91 12.36
N ALA A 96 3.25 -1.47 13.40
CA ALA A 96 3.82 -2.81 13.33
C ALA A 96 2.71 -3.87 13.25
N VAL A 97 3.02 -4.98 12.58
CA VAL A 97 2.14 -6.14 12.43
C VAL A 97 2.90 -7.41 12.85
N PRO A 98 2.39 -8.20 13.81
CA PRO A 98 1.22 -7.95 14.66
C PRO A 98 1.29 -6.64 15.47
N TYR A 99 0.11 -6.12 15.87
CA TYR A 99 0.02 -4.93 16.73
C TYR A 99 0.71 -5.14 18.09
N GLY A 100 1.06 -4.03 18.74
CA GLY A 100 1.65 -4.08 20.10
C GLY A 100 3.15 -4.39 20.13
N GLN A 101 3.84 -4.38 18.98
CA GLN A 101 5.29 -4.49 18.90
C GLN A 101 6.01 -3.13 19.00
N PHE A 102 5.55 -2.15 18.24
CA PHE A 102 6.11 -0.79 18.22
C PHE A 102 4.97 0.23 18.12
N ALA A 103 5.12 1.34 18.82
CA ALA A 103 4.26 2.52 18.69
C ALA A 103 5.02 3.65 18.02
N ALA A 104 4.36 4.36 17.10
CA ALA A 104 4.84 5.61 16.52
C ALA A 104 3.97 6.77 16.99
N ALA A 105 4.40 8.00 16.71
CA ALA A 105 3.51 9.16 16.76
C ALA A 105 2.32 9.00 15.79
N ASN A 106 1.34 9.89 15.91
CA ASN A 106 0.24 10.00 14.94
C ASN A 106 0.76 10.22 13.51
N GLU A 107 -0.15 10.21 12.53
CA GLU A 107 0.19 10.41 11.11
C GLU A 107 1.18 11.58 10.90
N GLN A 108 2.28 11.30 10.19
CA GLN A 108 3.31 12.30 9.89
C GLN A 108 3.19 12.79 8.44
N PRO A 109 3.26 14.11 8.18
CA PRO A 109 3.30 14.62 6.83
C PRO A 109 4.64 14.31 6.16
N THR A 110 4.63 14.07 4.85
CA THR A 110 5.84 14.06 4.05
C THR A 110 6.38 15.48 3.86
N GLY A 111 7.71 15.63 3.91
CA GLY A 111 8.39 16.88 3.59
C GLY A 111 8.50 17.16 2.09
N SER A 112 9.20 18.23 1.73
CA SER A 112 9.47 18.60 0.34
C SER A 112 10.34 17.59 -0.42
N ASP A 113 11.02 16.70 0.30
CA ASP A 113 11.78 15.56 -0.22
C ASP A 113 10.91 14.32 -0.44
N GLY A 114 9.62 14.39 -0.14
CA GLY A 114 8.68 13.27 -0.23
C GLY A 114 8.78 12.26 0.91
N TRP A 115 9.64 12.48 1.91
CA TRP A 115 9.83 11.56 3.02
C TRP A 115 9.00 11.95 4.24
N ALA A 116 8.30 10.98 4.81
CA ALA A 116 7.80 11.06 6.18
C ALA A 116 8.78 10.33 7.10
N THR A 117 9.17 10.95 8.20
CA THR A 117 10.05 10.35 9.22
C THR A 117 9.24 10.08 10.47
N LEU A 118 9.29 8.84 10.95
CA LEU A 118 8.59 8.41 12.15
C LEU A 118 9.57 7.80 13.15
N GLN A 119 9.50 8.24 14.40
CA GLN A 119 10.18 7.62 15.52
C GLN A 119 9.25 6.59 16.18
N PHE A 120 9.82 5.43 16.50
CA PHE A 120 9.11 4.32 17.10
C PHE A 120 9.74 3.95 18.44
N SER A 121 8.89 3.58 19.38
CA SER A 121 9.27 2.98 20.65
C SER A 121 8.76 1.54 20.71
N ALA A 122 9.61 0.62 21.14
CA ALA A 122 9.21 -0.77 21.33
C ALA A 122 8.19 -0.88 22.46
N LEU A 123 7.24 -1.77 22.27
CA LEU A 123 6.21 -2.13 23.25
C LEU A 123 6.50 -3.53 23.80
N ALA A 124 5.72 -3.94 24.80
CA ALA A 124 5.87 -5.23 25.46
C ALA A 124 5.70 -6.45 24.53
N GLY A 125 5.03 -6.29 23.39
CA GLY A 125 4.86 -7.34 22.39
C GLY A 125 6.06 -7.55 21.48
N TYR A 126 7.16 -6.80 21.65
CA TYR A 126 8.38 -6.98 20.86
C TYR A 126 9.54 -7.58 21.69
N PRO A 127 10.18 -8.66 21.19
CA PRO A 127 9.85 -9.41 19.97
C PRO A 127 8.59 -10.27 20.13
N VAL A 128 7.93 -10.59 19.02
CA VAL A 128 6.71 -11.44 18.97
C VAL A 128 7.00 -12.86 19.42
N SER A 129 8.19 -13.36 19.11
CA SER A 129 8.69 -14.66 19.53
C SER A 129 10.21 -14.72 19.41
N ASN A 130 10.79 -15.78 19.97
CA ASN A 130 12.21 -16.06 19.81
C ASN A 130 12.63 -16.50 18.38
N LYS A 131 11.67 -16.59 17.45
CA LYS A 131 11.86 -16.94 16.04
C LYS A 131 11.52 -15.78 15.11
N GLN A 132 11.28 -14.58 15.63
CA GLN A 132 11.00 -13.42 14.80
C GLN A 132 12.23 -13.08 13.95
N GLN A 133 12.06 -13.09 12.63
CA GLN A 133 13.09 -12.74 11.64
C GLN A 133 12.78 -11.43 10.91
N LEU A 134 11.53 -10.96 11.01
CA LEU A 134 11.06 -9.76 10.33
C LEU A 134 10.26 -8.88 11.27
N LEU A 135 10.50 -7.59 11.20
CA LEU A 135 9.59 -6.55 11.68
C LEU A 135 8.80 -6.10 10.47
N VAL A 136 7.53 -6.52 10.40
CA VAL A 136 6.61 -6.12 9.34
C VAL A 136 5.86 -4.88 9.81
N MET A 137 5.79 -3.85 8.95
CA MET A 137 5.00 -2.65 9.20
C MET A 137 3.97 -2.46 8.10
N PHE A 138 2.73 -2.16 8.51
CA PHE A 138 1.70 -1.64 7.63
C PHE A 138 1.85 -0.13 7.53
N VAL A 139 1.94 0.37 6.30
CA VAL A 139 2.11 1.78 5.97
C VAL A 139 0.92 2.21 5.15
N ARG A 140 0.30 3.33 5.51
CA ARG A 140 -0.74 4.00 4.72
C ARG A 140 -0.34 5.44 4.50
N ALA A 141 -0.22 5.84 3.23
CA ALA A 141 -0.13 7.25 2.86
C ALA A 141 -1.50 7.72 2.36
N ARG A 142 -1.92 8.94 2.73
CA ARG A 142 -3.19 9.51 2.30
C ARG A 142 -3.11 11.02 2.10
N LYS A 143 -4.05 11.54 1.32
CA LYS A 143 -4.31 12.98 1.24
C LYS A 143 -5.01 13.48 2.52
N PRO A 144 -4.53 14.57 3.15
CA PRO A 144 -5.22 15.20 4.28
C PRO A 144 -6.64 15.62 3.91
N GLY A 145 -7.56 15.60 4.87
CA GLY A 145 -8.95 16.06 4.70
C GLY A 145 -9.88 15.12 3.91
N GLU A 146 -9.38 14.09 3.24
CA GLU A 146 -10.21 13.14 2.50
C GLU A 146 -10.62 11.90 3.34
N ASN A 147 -11.66 11.20 2.88
CA ASN A 147 -12.13 9.96 3.50
C ASN A 147 -11.06 8.87 3.44
N VAL A 148 -10.79 8.20 4.57
CA VAL A 148 -9.73 7.19 4.69
C VAL A 148 -9.97 5.94 3.82
N LEU A 149 -11.23 5.63 3.49
CA LEU A 149 -11.62 4.47 2.69
C LEU A 149 -11.87 4.80 1.21
N GLY A 150 -12.23 6.05 0.88
CA GLY A 150 -12.60 6.46 -0.48
C GLY A 150 -11.74 7.55 -1.11
N GLY A 151 -10.89 8.23 -0.34
CA GLY A 151 -9.98 9.26 -0.83
C GLY A 151 -8.70 8.70 -1.44
N ILE A 152 -7.83 9.59 -1.88
CA ILE A 152 -6.50 9.23 -2.40
C ILE A 152 -5.66 8.65 -1.26
N SER A 153 -5.47 7.34 -1.31
CA SER A 153 -4.65 6.62 -0.35
C SER A 153 -3.97 5.41 -0.99
N THR A 154 -2.80 5.07 -0.48
CA THR A 154 -2.08 3.85 -0.79
C THR A 154 -1.68 3.12 0.48
N ARG A 155 -1.55 1.80 0.40
CA ARG A 155 -1.29 0.90 1.53
C ARG A 155 -0.21 -0.08 1.11
N ARG A 156 0.81 -0.26 1.95
CA ARG A 156 1.93 -1.18 1.68
C ARG A 156 2.35 -1.88 2.96
N LEU A 157 2.66 -3.18 2.84
CA LEU A 157 3.44 -3.89 3.86
C LEU A 157 4.91 -3.77 3.52
N VAL A 158 5.71 -3.42 4.51
CA VAL A 158 7.16 -3.35 4.41
C VAL A 158 7.77 -4.26 5.48
N SER A 159 8.94 -4.81 5.22
CA SER A 159 9.59 -5.75 6.12
C SER A 159 11.05 -5.35 6.33
N PHE A 160 11.47 -5.38 7.58
CA PHE A 160 12.87 -5.17 7.97
C PHE A 160 13.39 -6.41 8.68
N HIS A 161 14.63 -6.78 8.42
CA HIS A 161 15.24 -7.94 9.05
C HIS A 161 15.43 -7.72 10.55
N VAL A 162 15.13 -8.76 11.31
CA VAL A 162 15.38 -8.84 12.75
C VAL A 162 16.36 -9.99 13.00
N THR A 163 17.42 -9.72 13.73
CA THR A 163 18.41 -10.73 14.14
C THR A 163 18.36 -10.94 15.64
N HIS A 164 18.83 -12.12 16.08
CA HIS A 164 19.30 -12.23 17.46
C HIS A 164 20.53 -11.34 17.60
N GLY A 165 20.54 -10.51 18.64
CA GLY A 165 21.68 -9.65 18.99
C GLY A 165 22.70 -10.40 19.82
#